data_AF-A0A1E3W237-F1
#
_entry.id   AF-A0A1E3W237-F1
#
_cell.length_a   1.000
_cell.length_b   1.000
_cell.length_c   1.000
_cell.angle_alpha   90.00
_cell.angle_beta   90.00
_cell.angle_gamma   90.00
#
_symmetry.space_group_name_H-M   'P 1'
#
loop_
_entity.id
_entity.type
_entity.pdbx_description
1 polymer ?
#
loop_
_entity_poly.entity_id
_entity_poly.type
_entity_poly.pdbx_seq_one_letter_code
_entity_poly.pdbx_strand_id
1 'polypeptide(L)' 'MPFWLVKATWYEDEAEASERWAANAETVQDAVATVARRLRFQPHHIEAVRREPEDLDQRIANDLVPGEARRLP' A
#
# COMPACT_ATOMS: atom_id res chain seq x y z
N MET A 1 -11.48 4.71 9.37
CA MET A 1 -10.58 5.22 8.31
C MET A 1 -10.71 4.29 7.10
N PRO A 2 -10.65 4.80 5.85
CA PRO A 2 -10.75 3.97 4.66
C PRO A 2 -9.50 3.12 4.45
N PHE A 3 -9.66 2.01 3.73
CA PHE A 3 -8.54 1.20 3.28
C PHE A 3 -8.10 1.64 1.89
N TRP A 4 -6.78 1.60 1.66
CA TRP A 4 -6.14 1.96 0.41
C TRP A 4 -5.29 0.79 -0.06
N LEU A 5 -5.51 0.38 -1.30
CA LEU A 5 -4.60 -0.51 -2.00
C LEU A 5 -3.57 0.33 -2.73
N VAL A 6 -2.32 0.24 -2.30
CA VAL A 6 -1.18 0.96 -2.87
C VAL A 6 -0.31 -0.01 -3.64
N LYS A 7 -0.07 0.28 -4.92
CA LYS A 7 0.92 -0.43 -5.73
C LYS A 7 2.10 0.50 -5.95
N ALA A 8 3.29 0.08 -5.54
CA ALA A 8 4.53 0.81 -5.75
C ALA A 8 5.40 0.06 -6.75
N THR A 9 5.97 0.78 -7.71
CA THR A 9 6.80 0.22 -8.78
C THR A 9 8.15 0.94 -8.82
N TRP A 10 9.24 0.17 -8.91
CA TRP A 10 10.62 0.65 -9.01
C TRP A 10 11.43 -0.20 -9.97
N TYR A 11 12.62 0.28 -10.32
CA TYR A 11 13.63 -0.51 -11.03
C TYR A 11 14.61 -1.14 -10.05
N GLU A 12 14.84 -2.45 -10.17
CA GLU A 12 15.86 -3.23 -9.48
C GLU A 12 16.66 -3.99 -10.54
N ASP A 13 17.97 -3.72 -10.64
CA ASP A 13 18.88 -4.39 -11.58
C ASP A 13 18.37 -4.43 -13.04
N GLU A 14 17.92 -3.28 -13.56
CA GLU A 14 17.34 -3.11 -14.91
C GLU A 14 15.98 -3.81 -15.14
N ALA A 15 15.42 -4.48 -14.13
CA ALA A 15 14.08 -5.05 -14.16
C ALA A 15 13.08 -4.17 -13.41
N GLU A 16 11.84 -4.10 -13.91
CA GLU A 16 10.74 -3.43 -13.21
C GLU A 16 10.16 -4.37 -12.14
N ALA A 17 10.19 -3.94 -10.89
CA ALA A 17 9.63 -4.64 -9.75
C ALA A 17 8.44 -3.85 -9.20
N SER A 18 7.43 -4.56 -8.68
CA SER A 18 6.31 -3.91 -8.01
C SER A 18 5.88 -4.65 -6.75
N GLU A 19 5.47 -3.90 -5.74
CA GLU A 19 4.86 -4.41 -4.52
C GLU A 19 3.48 -3.81 -4.32
N ARG A 20 2.58 -4.62 -3.75
CA ARG A 20 1.24 -4.21 -3.36
C ARG A 20 1.13 -4.15 -1.85
N TRP A 21 0.43 -3.15 -1.35
CA TRP A 21 0.28 -2.86 0.06
C TRP A 21 -1.16 -2.47 0.34
N ALA A 22 -1.70 -2.95 1.45
CA ALA A 22 -2.89 -2.37 2.05
C ALA A 22 -2.48 -1.33 3.08
N ALA A 23 -3.13 -0.18 3.13
CA ALA A 23 -2.92 0.86 4.13
C ALA A 23 -4.26 1.33 4.70
N ASN A 24 -4.34 1.50 6.02
CA ASN A 24 -5.51 2.07 6.69
C ASN A 24 -5.18 3.52 7.03
N ALA A 25 -5.67 4.46 6.22
CA ALA A 25 -5.27 5.85 6.31
C ALA A 25 -6.41 6.78 5.90
N GLU A 26 -6.45 7.98 6.49
CA GLU A 26 -7.51 8.96 6.23
C GLU A 26 -7.45 9.49 4.79
N THR A 27 -6.25 9.78 4.28
CA THR A 27 -6.03 10.34 2.94
C THR A 27 -5.18 9.43 2.06
N VAL A 28 -5.25 9.65 0.74
CA VAL A 28 -4.38 8.96 -0.22
C VAL A 28 -2.91 9.32 0.00
N GLN A 29 -2.63 10.56 0.39
CA GLN A 29 -1.27 11.04 0.68
C GLN A 29 -0.69 10.32 1.90
N ASP A 30 -1.49 10.13 2.95
CA ASP A 30 -1.06 9.40 4.15
C ASP A 30 -0.84 7.91 3.87
N ALA A 31 -1.71 7.30 3.05
CA ALA A 31 -1.55 5.92 2.61
C ALA A 31 -0.23 5.72 1.85
N VAL A 32 0.01 6.58 0.85
CA VAL A 32 1.25 6.56 0.05
C VAL A 32 2.47 6.83 0.92
N ALA A 33 2.43 7.83 1.80
CA ALA A 33 3.54 8.16 2.68
C ALA A 33 3.87 7.01 3.65
N THR A 34 2.86 6.34 4.19
CA THR A 34 3.01 5.20 5.09
C THR A 34 3.66 4.01 4.37
N VAL A 35 3.23 3.72 3.14
CA VAL A 35 3.81 2.66 2.31
C VAL A 35 5.21 3.02 1.86
N ALA A 36 5.44 4.22 1.35
CA ALA A 36 6.75 4.67 0.86
C ALA A 36 7.85 4.58 1.93
N ARG A 37 7.53 4.81 3.21
CA ARG A 37 8.45 4.64 4.34
C ARG A 37 8.87 3.19 4.59
N ARG A 38 8.10 2.21 4.10
CA ARG A 38 8.35 0.77 4.27
C ARG A 38 8.98 0.11 3.04
N LEU A 39 8.98 0.80 1.89
CA LEU A 39 9.62 0.29 0.68
C LEU A 39 11.14 0.28 0.83
N ARG A 40 11.77 -0.77 0.32
CA ARG A 40 13.24 -0.89 0.31
C ARG A 40 13.88 0.02 -0.72
N PHE A 41 13.20 0.22 -1.85
CA PHE A 41 13.67 1.02 -2.98
C PHE A 41 12.76 2.21 -3.20
N GLN A 42 13.31 3.26 -3.81
CA GLN A 42 12.52 4.44 -4.15
C GLN A 42 11.64 4.13 -5.36
N PRO A 43 10.30 4.14 -5.22
CA PRO A 43 9.41 3.95 -6.34
C PRO A 43 9.45 5.15 -7.29
N HIS A 44 9.43 4.88 -8.59
CA HIS A 44 9.22 5.92 -9.62
C HIS A 44 7.74 6.08 -9.98
N HIS A 45 6.92 5.06 -9.67
CA HIS A 45 5.47 5.09 -9.91
C HIS A 45 4.74 4.52 -8.71
N ILE A 46 3.67 5.20 -8.28
CA ILE A 46 2.81 4.76 -7.18
C ILE A 46 1.35 4.96 -7.60
N GLU A 47 0.57 3.91 -7.45
CA GLU A 47 -0.88 3.92 -7.63
C GLU A 47 -1.54 3.68 -6.27
N ALA A 48 -2.60 4.43 -5.97
CA ALA A 48 -3.35 4.24 -4.74
C ALA A 48 -4.85 4.30 -5.05
N VAL A 49 -5.55 3.22 -4.70
CA VAL A 49 -6.98 3.06 -4.95
C VAL A 49 -7.68 2.80 -3.63
N ARG A 50 -8.71 3.59 -3.32
CA ARG A 50 -9.56 3.35 -2.16
C ARG A 50 -10.31 2.04 -2.33
N ARG A 51 -10.34 1.22 -1.29
CA ARG A 51 -11.06 -0.06 -1.24
C ARG A 51 -12.01 -0.07 -0.06
N GLU A 52 -13.16 -0.68 -0.28
CA GLU A 52 -14.06 -1.02 0.82
C GLU A 52 -13.50 -2.26 1.56
N PRO A 53 -13.80 -2.43 2.86
CA PRO A 53 -13.27 -3.54 3.65
C PRO A 53 -13.61 -4.92 3.07
N GLU A 54 -14.75 -5.01 2.37
CA GLU A 54 -15.26 -6.22 1.72
C GLU A 54 -14.44 -6.63 0.48
N ASP A 55 -13.76 -5.67 -0.15
CA ASP A 55 -12.88 -5.90 -1.31
C ASP A 55 -11.44 -6.26 -0.89
N LEU A 56 -11.12 -6.09 0.38
CA LEU A 56 -9.84 -6.49 0.96
C LEU A 56 -9.95 -7.92 1.49
N ASP A 57 -8.83 -8.66 1.53
CA ASP A 57 -8.78 -9.90 2.30
C ASP A 57 -9.21 -9.58 3.74
N GLN A 58 -10.28 -10.24 4.20
CA GLN A 58 -10.92 -9.99 5.50
C GLN A 58 -9.91 -10.06 6.66
N ARG A 59 -8.89 -10.93 6.56
CA ARG A 59 -7.84 -11.02 7.59
C ARG A 59 -6.98 -9.76 7.63
N ILE A 60 -6.70 -9.18 6.48
CA ILE A 60 -5.91 -7.96 6.36
C ILE A 60 -6.73 -6.78 6.83
N ALA A 61 -8.01 -6.68 6.44
CA ALA A 61 -8.90 -5.63 6.92
C ALA A 61 -9.06 -5.64 8.45
N ASN A 62 -9.14 -6.82 9.07
CA ASN A 62 -9.28 -6.96 10.52
C ASN A 62 -7.97 -6.66 11.27
N ASP A 63 -6.82 -6.98 10.69
CA ASP A 63 -5.52 -6.78 11.34
C ASP A 63 -4.94 -5.37 11.13
N LEU A 64 -5.37 -4.62 10.10
CA LEU A 64 -4.83 -3.30 9.79
C LEU A 64 -5.45 -2.21 10.69
N VAL A 65 -4.69 -1.78 11.70
CA VAL A 65 -5.09 -0.64 12.52
C VAL A 65 -4.85 0.70 11.79
N PRO A 66 -5.54 1.78 12.18
CA PRO A 66 -5.32 3.12 11.62
C PRO A 66 -3.84 3.54 11.64
N GLY A 67 -3.34 4.03 10.51
CA GLY A 67 -1.95 4.46 10.33
C GLY A 67 -0.97 3.34 9.98
N GLU A 68 -1.42 2.09 9.85
CA GLU A 68 -0.59 0.98 9.43
C GLU A 68 -0.73 0.64 7.95
N ALA A 69 0.32 -0.01 7.43
CA ALA A 69 0.33 -0.62 6.11
C ALA A 69 0.86 -2.06 6.19
N ARG A 70 0.35 -2.95 5.37
CA ARG A 70 0.78 -4.35 5.29
C ARG A 70 1.00 -4.75 3.85
N ARG A 71 2.15 -5.39 3.60
CA ARG A 71 2.50 -5.91 2.28
C ARG A 71 1.57 -7.06 1.93
N LEU A 72 1.10 -7.06 0.70
CA LEU A 72 0.28 -8.11 0.11
C LEU A 72 1.17 -9.03 -0.75
N PRO A 73 0.85 -10.33 -0.81
CA PRO A 73 1.53 -11.26 -1.70
C PRO A 73 1.23 -11.01 -3.20
#